data_AF-A0A2W7AP25-F1
#
_entry.id   AF-A0A2W7AP25-F1
#
_cell.length_a   1.000
_cell.length_b   1.000
_cell.length_c   1.000
_cell.angle_alpha   90.00
_cell.angle_beta   90.00
_cell.angle_gamma   90.00
#
_symmetry.space_group_name_H-M   'P 1'
#
loop_
_entity.id
_entity.type
_entity.pdbx_description
1 polymer ?
#
loop_
_entity_poly.entity_id
_entity_poly.type
_entity_poly.pdbx_seq_one_letter_code
_entity_poly.pdbx_strand_id
1 'polypeptide(L)' 'MQSQNTAPIFNAEFNRFQKIDATQAWSLFFSASNKDRLLGSNTKTGNYLTFGLLGAVIASAIEIVLTHAL' A
#
# COMPACT_ATOMS: atom_id res chain seq x y z
N MET A 1 10.21 -21.74 13.81
CA MET A 1 10.77 -21.99 12.47
C MET A 1 9.78 -21.46 11.45
N GLN A 2 10.03 -20.27 10.89
CA GLN A 2 9.16 -19.68 9.86
C GLN A 2 9.48 -20.39 8.54
N SER A 3 8.51 -21.17 8.04
CA SER A 3 8.64 -21.92 6.80
C SER A 3 8.94 -20.97 5.65
N GLN A 4 10.11 -21.18 5.06
CA GLN A 4 10.63 -20.47 3.91
C GLN A 4 9.76 -20.75 2.66
N ASN A 5 9.67 -19.74 1.79
CA ASN A 5 9.51 -19.90 0.35
C ASN A 5 8.11 -20.18 -0.23
N THR A 6 7.09 -19.44 0.23
CA THR A 6 5.90 -19.17 -0.61
C THR A 6 5.65 -17.66 -0.58
N ALA A 7 5.38 -17.05 -1.74
CA ALA A 7 5.06 -15.64 -1.75
C ALA A 7 3.83 -15.43 -0.85
N PRO A 8 3.83 -14.41 0.04
CA PRO A 8 2.76 -14.18 1.01
C PRO A 8 1.34 -14.21 0.45
N ILE A 9 1.14 -13.93 -0.84
CA ILE A 9 -0.19 -13.96 -1.48
C ILE A 9 -0.62 -15.34 -2.01
N PHE A 10 0.32 -16.27 -2.24
CA PHE A 10 0.01 -17.60 -2.75
C PHE A 10 -0.15 -18.58 -1.59
N ASN A 11 -0.99 -18.22 -0.62
CA ASN A 11 -1.32 -19.07 0.52
C ASN A 11 -2.85 -19.26 0.65
N ALA A 12 -3.27 -20.34 1.30
CA ALA A 12 -4.68 -20.72 1.38
C ALA A 12 -5.55 -19.69 2.14
N GLU A 13 -4.99 -18.96 3.10
CA GLU A 13 -5.72 -17.91 3.82
C GLU A 13 -5.96 -16.69 2.93
N PHE A 14 -4.95 -16.28 2.16
CA PHE A 14 -5.07 -15.15 1.24
C PHE A 14 -6.16 -15.42 0.18
N ASN A 15 -6.23 -16.65 -0.34
CA ASN A 15 -7.28 -17.10 -1.26
C ASN A 15 -8.69 -17.13 -0.65
N ARG A 16 -8.82 -16.93 0.66
CA ARG A 16 -10.10 -16.83 1.40
C ARG A 16 -10.38 -15.40 1.86
N PHE A 17 -9.94 -14.40 1.09
CA PHE A 17 -10.19 -12.98 1.36
C PHE A 17 -9.64 -12.52 2.72
N GLN A 18 -8.41 -12.93 3.03
CA GLN A 18 -7.70 -12.44 4.21
C GLN A 18 -7.74 -10.91 4.27
N LYS A 19 -8.20 -10.35 5.38
CA LYS A 19 -8.14 -8.92 5.61
C LYS A 19 -6.68 -8.51 5.80
N ILE A 20 -6.26 -7.52 5.01
CA ILE A 20 -4.95 -6.88 5.13
C ILE A 20 -5.12 -5.39 5.40
N ASP A 21 -4.20 -4.79 6.13
CA ASP A 21 -4.16 -3.34 6.34
C ASP A 21 -3.43 -2.60 5.20
N ALA A 22 -3.47 -1.27 5.22
CA ALA A 22 -2.82 -0.44 4.21
C ALA A 22 -1.29 -0.64 4.15
N THR A 23 -0.64 -0.86 5.29
CA THR A 23 0.82 -1.12 5.35
C THR A 23 1.15 -2.44 4.67
N GLN A 24 0.35 -3.48 4.90
CA GLN A 24 0.50 -4.77 4.24
C GLN A 24 0.23 -4.67 2.73
N ALA A 25 -0.83 -3.97 2.33
CA ALA A 25 -1.15 -3.76 0.91
C ALA A 25 -0.02 -3.06 0.16
N TRP A 26 0.52 -1.96 0.72
CA TRP A 26 1.67 -1.27 0.13
C TRP A 26 2.95 -2.10 0.16
N SER A 27 3.17 -2.89 1.22
CA SER A 27 4.32 -3.80 1.29
C SER A 27 4.28 -4.86 0.19
N LEU A 28 3.12 -5.46 -0.04
CA LEU A 28 2.89 -6.40 -1.13
C LEU A 28 3.10 -5.72 -2.48
N PHE A 29 2.55 -4.52 -2.69
CA PHE A 29 2.74 -3.77 -3.93
C PHE A 29 4.23 -3.54 -4.25
N PHE A 30 4.99 -2.95 -3.33
CA PHE A 30 6.41 -2.62 -3.57
C PHE A 30 7.34 -3.84 -3.60
N SER A 31 6.91 -4.97 -3.02
CA SER A 31 7.68 -6.21 -3.04
C SER A 31 7.32 -7.14 -4.20
N ALA A 32 6.47 -6.70 -5.13
CA ALA A 32 5.87 -7.57 -6.14
C ALA A 32 5.27 -8.84 -5.50
N SER A 33 4.58 -8.64 -4.37
CA SER A 33 3.92 -9.64 -3.54
C SER A 33 4.82 -10.66 -2.84
N ASN A 34 6.14 -10.42 -2.77
CA ASN A 34 7.09 -11.31 -2.08
C ASN A 34 7.18 -11.07 -0.58
N LYS A 35 6.83 -9.88 -0.08
CA LYS A 35 6.97 -9.49 1.32
C LYS A 35 5.78 -8.65 1.77
N ASP A 36 5.01 -9.17 2.71
CA ASP A 36 3.83 -8.50 3.30
C ASP A 36 4.20 -7.46 4.38
N ARG A 37 5.47 -7.41 4.80
CA ARG A 37 5.97 -6.52 5.86
C ARG A 37 7.19 -5.70 5.44
N LEU A 38 7.35 -5.44 4.14
CA LEU A 38 8.43 -4.61 3.61
C LEU A 38 8.46 -3.20 4.25
N LEU A 39 7.29 -2.61 4.53
CA LEU A 39 7.13 -1.30 5.17
C LEU A 39 7.02 -1.39 6.71
N GLY A 40 7.33 -2.55 7.29
CA GLY A 40 7.24 -2.83 8.71
C GLY A 40 5.86 -3.32 9.16
N SER A 41 5.67 -3.41 10.48
CA SER A 41 4.44 -3.94 11.11
C SER A 41 3.50 -2.88 11.67
N ASN A 42 3.85 -1.60 11.54
CA ASN A 42 3.00 -0.52 12.01
C ASN A 42 1.88 -0.27 10.98
N THR A 43 0.63 -0.42 11.40
CA THR A 43 -0.56 -0.27 10.55
C THR A 43 -0.75 1.17 10.03
N LYS A 44 -0.10 2.16 10.65
CA LYS A 44 -0.21 3.58 10.25
C LYS A 44 0.70 3.95 9.07
N THR A 45 1.77 3.20 8.80
CA THR A 45 2.73 3.54 7.73
C THR A 45 2.06 3.63 6.37
N GLY A 46 1.23 2.64 6.00
CA GLY A 46 0.48 2.65 4.76
C GLY A 46 -0.59 3.75 4.69
N ASN A 47 -1.17 4.13 5.83
CA ASN A 47 -2.12 5.25 5.87
C ASN A 47 -1.43 6.58 5.56
N TYR A 48 -0.25 6.83 6.13
CA TYR A 48 0.51 8.04 5.82
C TYR A 48 0.91 8.11 4.35
N LEU A 49 1.33 6.99 3.77
CA LEU A 49 1.64 6.93 2.33
C LEU A 49 0.38 7.22 1.48
N THR A 50 -0.76 6.61 1.84
CA THR A 50 -2.02 6.80 1.12
C THR A 50 -2.47 8.26 1.16
N PHE A 51 -2.51 8.87 2.35
CA PHE A 51 -2.92 10.27 2.50
C PHE A 51 -1.90 11.23 1.88
N GLY A 52 -0.61 10.92 1.92
CA GLY A 52 0.43 11.71 1.26
C GLY A 52 0.25 11.74 -0.25
N LEU A 53 0.02 10.58 -0.88
CA LEU A 53 -0.22 10.48 -2.33
C LEU A 53 -1.52 11.18 -2.74
N LEU A 54 -2.61 10.98 -1.99
CA LEU A 54 -3.88 11.67 -2.26
C LEU A 54 -3.73 13.18 -2.11
N GLY A 55 -3.04 13.63 -1.05
CA GLY A 55 -2.75 15.04 -0.84
C GLY A 55 -1.96 15.66 -1.99
N ALA A 56 -0.93 14.97 -2.48
CA ALA A 56 -0.15 15.42 -3.63
C ALA A 56 -1.01 15.53 -4.90
N VAL A 57 -1.80 14.50 -5.22
CA VAL A 57 -2.69 14.51 -6.40
C VAL A 57 -3.71 15.64 -6.31
N ILE A 58 -4.35 15.82 -5.15
CA ILE A 58 -5.34 16.88 -4.94
C ILE A 58 -4.70 18.27 -5.06
N ALA A 59 -3.54 18.47 -4.42
CA ALA A 59 -2.82 19.74 -4.50
C ALA A 59 -2.45 20.09 -5.94
N SER A 60 -1.92 19.14 -6.71
CA SER A 60 -1.60 19.35 -8.13
C SER A 60 -2.84 19.62 -8.97
N ALA A 61 -3.96 18.92 -8.71
CA ALA A 61 -5.22 19.19 -9.40
C ALA A 61 -5.72 20.62 -9.15
N ILE A 62 -5.66 21.09 -7.89
CA ILE A 62 -6.03 22.46 -7.51
C ILE A 62 -5.13 23.46 -8.23
N GLU A 63 -3.82 23.25 -8.23
CA GLU A 63 -2.86 24.15 -8.91
C GLU A 63 -3.16 24.27 -10.42
N ILE A 64 -3.42 23.15 -11.09
CA ILE A 64 -3.78 23.14 -12.52
C ILE A 64 -5.05 23.94 -12.76
N VAL A 65 -6.09 23.74 -11.95
CA VAL A 65 -7.35 24.47 -12.07
C VAL A 65 -7.13 25.97 -11.87
N LEU A 66 -6.36 26.38 -10.86
CA LEU A 66 -6.08 27.79 -10.58
C LEU A 66 -5.27 28.48 -11.67
N THR A 67 -4.37 27.77 -12.34
CA THR A 67 -3.42 28.35 -13.31
C THR A 67 -3.91 28.29 -14.76
N HIS A 68 -4.80 27.36 -15.10
CA HIS A 68 -5.24 27.12 -16.48
C HIS A 68 -6.76 27.27 -16.70
N ALA A 69 -7.58 27.23 -15.64
CA ALA A 69 -9.04 27.28 -15.78
C ALA A 69 -9.70 28.54 -15.21
N LEU A 70 -8.97 29.37 -14.45
CA LEU A 70 -9.39 30.66 -13.91
C LEU A 70 -8.55 31.79 -14.53
#